data_AF-A0A0P9FJQ2-F1
#
_entry.id   AF-A0A0P9FJQ2-F1
#
_cell.length_a   1.000
_cell.length_b   1.000
_cell.length_c   1.000
_cell.angle_alpha   90.00
_cell.angle_beta   90.00
_cell.angle_gamma   90.00
#
_symmetry.space_group_name_H-M   'P 1'
#
loop_
_entity.id
_entity.type
_entity.pdbx_description
1 polymer ?
#
loop_
_entity_poly.entity_id
_entity_poly.type
_entity_poly.pdbx_seq_one_letter_code
_entity_poly.pdbx_strand_id
1 'polypeptide(L)'
;MVAMDATATNNGTQANYQYNIDGIRTSKTVNGQATHYLIDNTQAYAQVIAETDSLGSRLKTYLYGDDLISQTDSDNTTNTFHYDGLGSTRLLSSDAGEQSDSYDYLAFGELQNQTGTTENNYLYTGEQFDGDLDQYYLRARYYDQNVGRFTQQDEWMGRDGEPVTLNKYLYTHADPVNGIDPSGYMSLVSLNTAQAGQGVLINIAHQHVFRKAFKKMGCEVGFALAEETIRHGIYVLYDSVSGRY
;
A
#
# COMPACT_ATOMS: atom_id res chain seq x y z
N MET A 1 -22.96 -16.56 -2.90
CA MET A 1 -21.85 -15.59 -2.96
C MET A 1 -22.11 -14.77 -4.21
N VAL A 2 -22.48 -13.50 -4.07
CA VAL A 2 -22.71 -12.62 -5.23
C VAL A 2 -21.37 -11.93 -5.47
N ALA A 3 -20.63 -12.37 -6.49
CA ALA A 3 -19.54 -11.57 -7.02
C ALA A 3 -20.16 -10.28 -7.56
N MET A 4 -19.64 -9.12 -7.14
CA MET A 4 -19.98 -7.89 -7.81
C MET A 4 -19.14 -7.83 -9.08
N ASP A 5 -19.80 -7.68 -10.22
CA ASP A 5 -19.15 -7.52 -11.51
C ASP A 5 -19.16 -6.02 -11.87
N ALA A 6 -18.02 -5.49 -12.28
CA ALA A 6 -17.91 -4.15 -12.85
C ALA A 6 -17.40 -4.23 -14.28
N THR A 7 -18.01 -3.48 -15.19
CA THR A 7 -17.55 -3.35 -16.58
C THR A 7 -17.06 -1.94 -16.80
N ALA A 8 -15.86 -1.83 -17.37
CA ALA A 8 -15.28 -0.58 -17.79
C ALA A 8 -14.89 -0.65 -19.27
N THR A 9 -14.89 0.50 -19.94
CA THR A 9 -14.53 0.59 -21.36
C THR A 9 -13.66 1.82 -21.57
N ASN A 10 -12.45 1.60 -22.07
CA ASN A 10 -11.53 2.67 -22.45
C ASN A 10 -11.10 2.46 -23.90
N ASN A 11 -11.31 3.47 -24.76
CA ASN A 11 -10.97 3.43 -26.19
C ASN A 11 -11.43 2.17 -26.95
N GLY A 12 -12.57 1.57 -26.55
CA GLY A 12 -13.13 0.38 -27.18
C GLY A 12 -12.65 -0.96 -26.60
N THR A 13 -11.64 -0.95 -25.73
CA THR A 13 -11.25 -2.11 -24.92
C THR A 13 -12.22 -2.25 -23.76
N GLN A 14 -12.90 -3.40 -23.67
CA GLN A 14 -13.75 -3.73 -22.54
C GLN A 14 -12.98 -4.57 -21.52
N ALA A 15 -12.96 -4.10 -20.27
CA ALA A 15 -12.44 -4.81 -19.13
C ALA A 15 -13.57 -5.11 -18.15
N ASN A 16 -13.65 -6.35 -17.69
CA ASN A 16 -14.60 -6.79 -16.67
C ASN A 16 -13.83 -7.18 -15.41
N TYR A 17 -14.34 -6.79 -14.25
CA TYR A 17 -13.69 -6.99 -12.96
C TYR A 17 -14.66 -7.67 -12.01
N GLN A 18 -14.16 -8.61 -11.22
CA GLN A 18 -14.96 -9.30 -10.20
C GLN A 18 -14.41 -9.05 -8.82
N TYR A 19 -15.30 -8.81 -7.87
CA TYR A 19 -14.96 -8.47 -6.49
C TYR A 19 -15.56 -9.48 -5.50
N ASN A 20 -14.85 -9.72 -4.40
CA ASN A 20 -15.39 -10.46 -3.28
C ASN A 20 -16.36 -9.59 -2.45
N ILE A 21 -16.92 -10.15 -1.37
CA ILE A 21 -17.88 -9.45 -0.51
C ILE A 21 -17.27 -8.26 0.25
N ASP A 22 -15.96 -8.26 0.43
CA ASP A 22 -15.21 -7.20 1.10
C ASP A 22 -14.78 -6.09 0.11
N GLY A 23 -15.23 -6.17 -1.15
CA GLY A 23 -14.90 -5.19 -2.19
C GLY A 23 -13.50 -5.34 -2.78
N ILE A 24 -12.79 -6.43 -2.50
CA ILE A 24 -11.46 -6.69 -3.06
C ILE A 24 -11.59 -7.43 -4.39
N ARG A 25 -10.94 -6.89 -5.42
CA ARG A 25 -10.85 -7.47 -6.76
C ARG A 25 -10.20 -8.86 -6.72
N THR A 26 -10.90 -9.83 -7.29
CA THR A 26 -10.51 -11.25 -7.38
C THR A 26 -10.21 -11.72 -8.79
N SER A 27 -10.72 -11.02 -9.82
CA SER A 27 -10.34 -11.30 -11.20
C SER A 27 -10.53 -10.08 -12.10
N LYS A 28 -9.88 -10.14 -13.26
CA LYS A 28 -9.99 -9.18 -14.37
C LYS A 28 -10.08 -9.96 -15.66
N THR A 29 -10.98 -9.57 -16.56
CA THR A 29 -11.11 -10.13 -17.91
C THR A 29 -11.02 -9.03 -18.94
N VAL A 30 -10.03 -9.10 -19.82
CA VAL A 30 -9.81 -8.12 -20.90
C VAL A 30 -9.81 -8.85 -22.22
N ASN A 31 -10.61 -8.40 -23.18
CA ASN A 31 -10.69 -9.03 -24.50
C ASN A 31 -10.91 -10.56 -24.47
N GLY A 32 -11.66 -11.03 -23.46
CA GLY A 32 -11.94 -12.46 -23.24
C GLY A 32 -10.84 -13.25 -22.52
N GLN A 33 -9.71 -12.64 -22.18
CA GLN A 33 -8.64 -13.24 -21.39
C GLN A 33 -8.83 -12.92 -19.91
N ALA A 34 -9.01 -13.94 -19.09
CA ALA A 34 -9.24 -13.79 -17.65
C ALA A 34 -7.95 -14.05 -16.85
N THR A 35 -7.65 -13.13 -15.95
CA THR A 35 -6.63 -13.23 -14.90
C THR A 35 -7.33 -13.33 -13.55
N HIS A 36 -7.04 -14.38 -12.80
CA HIS A 36 -7.53 -14.61 -11.44
C HIS A 36 -6.43 -14.31 -10.41
N TYR A 37 -6.81 -13.63 -9.33
CA TYR A 37 -5.90 -13.20 -8.28
C TYR A 37 -6.02 -14.08 -7.04
N LEU A 38 -4.89 -14.65 -6.61
CA LEU A 38 -4.76 -15.21 -5.26
C LEU A 38 -4.30 -14.10 -4.32
N ILE A 39 -5.10 -13.83 -3.29
CA ILE A 39 -4.95 -12.65 -2.44
C ILE A 39 -4.63 -13.08 -1.02
N ASP A 40 -3.60 -12.48 -0.44
CA ASP A 40 -3.36 -12.50 1.00
C ASP A 40 -4.12 -11.34 1.66
N ASN A 41 -5.09 -11.71 2.51
CA ASN A 41 -5.91 -10.77 3.30
C ASN A 41 -5.48 -10.73 4.78
N THR A 42 -4.35 -11.35 5.14
CA THR A 42 -3.84 -11.37 6.52
C THR A 42 -2.97 -10.15 6.85
N GLN A 43 -2.55 -9.39 5.84
CA GLN A 43 -1.80 -8.14 5.96
C GLN A 43 -2.71 -6.95 6.29
N ALA A 44 -2.09 -5.78 6.52
CA ALA A 44 -2.81 -4.53 6.79
C ALA A 44 -3.80 -4.13 5.67
N TYR A 45 -3.51 -4.54 4.43
CA TYR A 45 -4.35 -4.34 3.26
C TYR A 45 -4.13 -5.50 2.27
N ALA A 46 -5.13 -5.78 1.44
CA ALA A 46 -5.12 -6.93 0.53
C ALA A 46 -3.96 -6.87 -0.47
N GLN A 47 -3.22 -7.97 -0.61
CA GLN A 47 -2.09 -8.10 -1.53
C GLN A 47 -2.29 -9.29 -2.46
N VAL A 48 -2.02 -9.12 -3.76
CA VAL A 48 -2.04 -10.25 -4.70
C VAL A 48 -0.71 -10.98 -4.62
N ILE A 49 -0.74 -12.25 -4.25
CA ILE A 49 0.46 -13.10 -4.14
C ILE A 49 0.68 -13.99 -5.38
N ALA A 50 -0.37 -14.20 -6.19
CA ALA A 50 -0.25 -14.89 -7.47
C ALA A 50 -1.36 -14.50 -8.45
N GLU A 51 -1.05 -14.63 -9.73
CA GLU A 51 -1.97 -14.49 -10.86
C GLU A 51 -2.06 -15.81 -11.62
N THR A 52 -3.27 -16.20 -12.01
CA THR A 52 -3.52 -17.42 -12.79
C THR A 52 -4.45 -17.16 -13.97
N ASP A 53 -4.34 -17.95 -15.02
CA ASP A 53 -5.28 -17.92 -16.14
C ASP A 53 -6.61 -18.62 -15.78
N SER A 54 -7.56 -18.61 -16.71
CA SER A 54 -8.86 -19.28 -16.56
C SER A 54 -8.79 -20.81 -16.35
N LEU A 55 -7.65 -21.44 -16.64
CA LEU A 55 -7.40 -22.87 -16.45
C LEU A 55 -6.66 -23.18 -15.14
N GLY A 56 -6.29 -22.14 -14.38
CA GLY A 56 -5.50 -22.25 -13.15
C GLY A 56 -3.99 -22.35 -13.37
N SER A 57 -3.50 -22.12 -14.59
CA SER A 57 -2.06 -22.06 -14.87
C SER A 57 -1.48 -20.79 -14.26
N ARG A 58 -0.29 -20.88 -13.64
CA ARG A 58 0.42 -19.73 -13.07
C ARG A 58 0.84 -18.76 -14.17
N LEU A 59 0.46 -17.50 -14.03
CA LEU A 59 0.94 -16.39 -14.85
C LEU A 59 2.08 -15.64 -14.16
N LYS A 60 1.86 -15.25 -12.90
CA LYS A 60 2.85 -14.57 -12.06
C LYS A 60 2.73 -15.01 -10.61
N THR A 61 3.83 -14.98 -9.89
CA THR A 61 3.87 -15.09 -8.42
C THR A 61 4.69 -13.96 -7.85
N TYR A 62 4.26 -13.45 -6.71
CA TYR A 62 4.86 -12.31 -6.03
C TYR A 62 5.40 -12.74 -4.67
N LEU A 63 6.66 -12.40 -4.40
CA LEU A 63 7.28 -12.61 -3.11
C LEU A 63 7.23 -11.33 -2.29
N TYR A 64 6.68 -11.41 -1.09
CA TYR A 64 6.57 -10.29 -0.16
C TYR A 64 7.45 -10.52 1.08
N GLY A 65 8.08 -9.45 1.57
CA GLY A 65 8.60 -9.32 2.93
C GLY A 65 7.75 -8.30 3.67
N ASP A 66 8.38 -7.21 4.12
CA ASP A 66 7.63 -6.03 4.59
C ASP A 66 6.93 -5.32 3.41
N ASP A 67 7.57 -5.31 2.23
CA ASP A 67 7.04 -4.83 0.95
C ASP A 67 7.20 -5.91 -0.15
N LEU A 68 6.67 -5.68 -1.35
CA LEU A 68 6.87 -6.54 -2.52
C LEU A 68 8.38 -6.63 -2.84
N ILE A 69 8.95 -7.82 -2.95
CA ILE A 69 10.38 -8.03 -3.19
C ILE A 69 10.65 -8.36 -4.65
N SER A 70 9.92 -9.33 -5.18
CA SER A 70 10.14 -9.83 -6.54
C SER A 70 8.86 -10.37 -7.17
N GLN A 71 8.88 -10.44 -8.50
CA GLN A 71 7.89 -11.17 -9.29
C GLN A 71 8.58 -12.25 -10.10
N THR A 72 7.92 -13.41 -10.23
CA THR A 72 8.36 -14.51 -11.08
C THR A 72 7.24 -14.83 -12.08
N ASP A 73 7.57 -14.85 -13.37
CA ASP A 73 6.62 -15.12 -14.45
C ASP A 73 6.36 -16.63 -14.68
N SER A 74 5.57 -16.96 -15.69
CA SER A 74 5.27 -18.35 -16.09
C SER A 74 6.51 -19.11 -16.56
N ASP A 75 7.51 -18.41 -17.10
CA ASP A 75 8.76 -18.99 -17.61
C ASP A 75 9.83 -19.17 -16.52
N ASN A 76 9.52 -18.76 -15.29
CA ASN A 76 10.42 -18.74 -14.12
C ASN A 76 11.52 -17.68 -14.21
N THR A 77 11.30 -16.61 -14.97
CA THR A 77 12.15 -15.43 -14.92
C THR A 77 11.75 -14.60 -13.70
N THR A 78 12.70 -14.30 -12.82
CA THR A 78 12.44 -13.45 -11.66
C THR A 78 13.04 -12.06 -11.85
N ASN A 79 12.24 -11.06 -11.48
CA ASN A 79 12.64 -9.66 -11.46
C ASN A 79 12.46 -9.11 -10.05
N THR A 80 13.49 -8.44 -9.54
CA THR A 80 13.51 -7.85 -8.19
C THR A 80 13.17 -6.37 -8.28
N PHE A 81 12.29 -5.91 -7.40
CA PHE A 81 11.83 -4.53 -7.35
C PHE A 81 12.77 -3.64 -6.53
N HIS A 82 12.96 -2.41 -7.00
CA HIS A 82 13.66 -1.36 -6.26
C HIS A 82 12.81 -0.09 -6.20
N TYR A 83 12.67 0.47 -5.00
CA TYR A 83 11.70 1.53 -4.72
C TYR A 83 12.34 2.87 -4.40
N ASP A 84 11.58 3.94 -4.57
CA ASP A 84 11.87 5.24 -3.95
C ASP A 84 11.31 5.34 -2.51
N GLY A 85 11.49 6.49 -1.88
CA GLY A 85 11.05 6.73 -0.50
C GLY A 85 9.54 6.71 -0.28
N LEU A 86 8.72 6.72 -1.35
CA LEU A 86 7.27 6.55 -1.28
C LEU A 86 6.83 5.12 -1.56
N GLY A 87 7.77 4.21 -1.86
CA GLY A 87 7.47 2.85 -2.28
C GLY A 87 7.16 2.72 -3.78
N SER A 88 7.40 3.75 -4.60
CA SER A 88 7.18 3.64 -6.05
C SER A 88 8.30 2.84 -6.70
N THR A 89 7.97 1.89 -7.57
CA THR A 89 8.98 1.09 -8.28
C THR A 89 9.78 1.96 -9.23
N ARG A 90 11.08 2.13 -8.97
CA ARG A 90 12.00 2.89 -9.83
C ARG A 90 12.79 2.02 -10.78
N LEU A 91 13.14 0.81 -10.38
CA LEU A 91 13.94 -0.11 -11.17
C LEU A 91 13.45 -1.55 -10.98
N LEU A 92 13.65 -2.36 -12.01
CA LEU A 92 13.70 -3.81 -11.88
C LEU A 92 15.11 -4.30 -12.18
N SER A 93 15.55 -5.30 -11.42
CA SER A 93 16.77 -6.05 -11.71
C SER A 93 16.42 -7.49 -12.07
N SER A 94 17.07 -8.01 -13.10
CA SER A 94 17.00 -9.41 -13.50
C SER A 94 17.58 -10.35 -12.44
N ASP A 95 17.39 -11.66 -12.61
CA ASP A 95 18.01 -12.69 -11.77
C ASP A 95 19.55 -12.62 -11.70
N ALA A 96 20.21 -11.97 -12.67
CA ALA A 96 21.65 -11.75 -12.65
C ALA A 96 22.07 -10.53 -11.81
N GLY A 97 21.12 -9.75 -11.28
CA GLY A 97 21.35 -8.49 -10.57
C GLY A 97 21.57 -7.28 -11.48
N GLU A 98 21.45 -7.46 -12.79
CA GLU A 98 21.55 -6.37 -13.78
C GLU A 98 20.21 -5.65 -13.93
N GLN A 99 20.25 -4.32 -14.04
CA GLN A 99 19.07 -3.49 -14.27
C GLN A 99 18.39 -3.87 -15.59
N SER A 100 17.12 -4.28 -15.53
CA SER A 100 16.31 -4.68 -16.69
C SER A 100 15.35 -3.57 -17.14
N ASP A 101 14.79 -2.83 -16.19
CA ASP A 101 13.75 -1.83 -16.43
C ASP A 101 13.97 -0.61 -15.51
N SER A 102 13.48 0.55 -15.92
CA SER A 102 13.47 1.77 -15.10
C SER A 102 12.19 2.55 -15.31
N TYR A 103 11.74 3.25 -14.27
CA TYR A 103 10.51 4.03 -14.28
C TYR A 103 10.74 5.39 -13.61
N ASP A 104 10.33 6.45 -14.29
CA ASP A 104 10.33 7.82 -13.76
C ASP A 104 8.91 8.35 -13.73
N TYR A 105 8.51 8.93 -12.59
CA TYR A 105 7.17 9.44 -12.38
C TYR A 105 7.15 10.96 -12.19
N LEU A 106 6.06 11.59 -12.60
CA LEU A 106 5.66 12.91 -12.12
C LEU A 106 5.10 12.82 -10.69
N ALA A 107 4.86 13.98 -10.07
CA ALA A 107 4.47 14.06 -8.65
C ALA A 107 3.18 13.29 -8.32
N PHE A 108 2.23 13.21 -9.25
CA PHE A 108 0.96 12.49 -9.09
C PHE A 108 0.99 11.05 -9.61
N GLY A 109 2.16 10.54 -9.98
CA GLY A 109 2.32 9.15 -10.41
C GLY A 109 2.19 8.92 -11.91
N GLU A 110 2.11 9.98 -12.72
CA GLU A 110 2.17 9.84 -14.18
C GLU A 110 3.54 9.30 -14.60
N LEU A 111 3.56 8.24 -15.41
CA LEU A 111 4.81 7.65 -15.88
C LEU A 111 5.41 8.52 -17.00
N GLN A 112 6.49 9.23 -16.66
CA GLN A 112 7.19 10.15 -17.55
C GLN A 112 8.14 9.42 -18.50
N ASN A 113 8.91 8.46 -17.97
CA ASN A 113 9.83 7.64 -18.75
C ASN A 113 9.77 6.19 -18.27
N GLN A 114 9.87 5.25 -19.21
CA GLN A 114 10.03 3.83 -18.94
C GLN A 114 11.10 3.23 -19.85
N THR A 115 11.92 2.34 -19.31
CA THR A 115 12.78 1.45 -20.10
C THR A 115 12.49 -0.01 -19.75
N GLY A 116 12.93 -0.92 -20.63
CA GLY A 116 12.68 -2.35 -20.50
C GLY A 116 11.32 -2.77 -21.05
N THR A 117 11.06 -4.07 -20.99
CA THR A 117 9.87 -4.73 -21.57
C THR A 117 9.21 -5.69 -20.61
N THR A 118 9.67 -5.73 -19.34
CA THR A 118 9.12 -6.63 -18.34
C THR A 118 7.71 -6.21 -18.02
N GLU A 119 6.77 -7.14 -18.09
CA GLU A 119 5.37 -6.85 -17.74
C GLU A 119 5.26 -6.67 -16.22
N ASN A 120 5.05 -5.43 -15.79
CA ASN A 120 4.95 -5.07 -14.39
C ASN A 120 3.70 -4.21 -14.15
N ASN A 121 2.87 -4.65 -13.21
CA ASN A 121 1.67 -3.92 -12.81
C ASN A 121 1.89 -3.07 -11.55
N TYR A 122 2.95 -3.27 -10.78
CA TYR A 122 3.20 -2.52 -9.55
C TYR A 122 4.16 -1.37 -9.83
N LEU A 123 3.62 -0.14 -9.81
CA LEU A 123 4.34 1.05 -10.27
C LEU A 123 4.39 2.12 -9.16
N TYR A 124 3.68 3.23 -9.35
CA TYR A 124 3.63 4.34 -8.41
C TYR A 124 3.11 3.89 -7.04
N THR A 125 3.83 4.26 -5.98
CA THR A 125 3.58 3.89 -4.57
C THR A 125 3.34 2.39 -4.33
N GLY A 126 3.86 1.53 -5.21
CA GLY A 126 3.67 0.08 -5.12
C GLY A 126 2.25 -0.38 -5.45
N GLU A 127 1.43 0.47 -6.07
CA GLU A 127 0.05 0.17 -6.39
C GLU A 127 -0.12 -0.47 -7.76
N GLN A 128 -1.15 -1.31 -7.89
CA GLN A 128 -1.43 -2.03 -9.12
C GLN A 128 -2.02 -1.09 -10.17
N PHE A 129 -1.29 -0.87 -11.26
CA PHE A 129 -1.71 -0.11 -12.42
C PHE A 129 -2.50 -0.99 -13.40
N ASP A 130 -3.69 -0.54 -13.74
CA ASP A 130 -4.51 -1.14 -14.78
C ASP A 130 -4.31 -0.37 -16.10
N GLY A 131 -3.44 -0.88 -16.97
CA GLY A 131 -3.20 -0.26 -18.29
C GLY A 131 -4.44 -0.14 -19.17
N ASP A 132 -5.44 -1.00 -19.00
CA ASP A 132 -6.71 -0.93 -19.74
C ASP A 132 -7.62 0.21 -19.27
N LEU A 133 -7.42 0.74 -18.06
CA LEU A 133 -8.16 1.89 -17.53
C LEU A 133 -7.32 3.16 -17.48
N ASP A 134 -6.00 3.01 -17.58
CA ASP A 134 -5.03 4.08 -17.31
C ASP A 134 -5.16 4.64 -15.88
N GLN A 135 -5.36 3.74 -14.91
CA GLN A 135 -5.65 4.07 -13.52
C GLN A 135 -4.97 3.10 -12.55
N TYR A 136 -4.68 3.59 -11.35
CA TYR A 136 -4.20 2.76 -10.25
C TYR A 136 -5.36 2.21 -9.44
N TYR A 137 -5.32 0.91 -9.13
CA TYR A 137 -6.28 0.23 -8.29
C TYR A 137 -5.79 0.22 -6.84
N LEU A 138 -6.38 1.08 -6.00
CA LEU A 138 -6.06 1.23 -4.57
C LEU A 138 -7.09 0.47 -3.72
N ARG A 139 -7.53 -0.70 -4.17
CA ARG A 139 -8.56 -1.54 -3.52
C ARG A 139 -9.94 -0.88 -3.45
N ALA A 140 -10.14 0.04 -2.52
CA ALA A 140 -11.42 0.72 -2.35
C ALA A 140 -11.78 1.63 -3.52
N ARG A 141 -10.78 2.26 -4.14
CA ARG A 141 -10.96 3.27 -5.19
C ARG A 141 -9.92 3.13 -6.29
N TYR A 142 -10.30 3.60 -7.47
CA TYR A 142 -9.42 3.83 -8.60
C TYR A 142 -8.92 5.27 -8.59
N TYR A 143 -7.60 5.41 -8.69
CA TYR A 143 -6.89 6.67 -8.75
C TYR A 143 -6.48 6.97 -10.19
N ASP A 144 -6.91 8.14 -10.69
CA ASP A 144 -6.53 8.66 -11.99
C ASP A 144 -5.32 9.59 -11.82
N GLN A 145 -4.17 9.09 -12.24
CA GLN A 145 -2.89 9.78 -12.13
C GLN A 145 -2.82 11.03 -13.01
N ASN A 146 -3.48 11.05 -14.18
CA ASN A 146 -3.44 12.17 -15.13
C ASN A 146 -4.19 13.40 -14.59
N VAL A 147 -5.20 13.15 -13.74
CA VAL A 147 -5.99 14.19 -13.08
C VAL A 147 -5.51 14.46 -11.66
N GLY A 148 -4.77 13.52 -11.06
CA GLY A 148 -4.28 13.58 -9.68
C GLY A 148 -5.38 13.36 -8.63
N ARG A 149 -6.41 12.57 -8.94
CA ARG A 149 -7.62 12.41 -8.10
C ARG A 149 -8.22 11.02 -8.17
N PHE A 150 -9.00 10.65 -7.16
CA PHE A 150 -9.84 9.46 -7.22
C PHE A 150 -11.00 9.64 -8.19
N THR A 151 -11.43 8.55 -8.80
CA THR A 151 -12.60 8.54 -9.71
C THR A 151 -13.91 8.20 -8.99
N GLN A 152 -13.83 7.59 -7.81
CA GLN A 152 -14.97 7.35 -6.92
C GLN A 152 -14.95 8.32 -5.73
N GLN A 153 -16.15 8.64 -5.25
CA GLN A 153 -16.35 9.47 -4.08
C GLN A 153 -15.91 8.70 -2.82
N ASP A 154 -15.20 9.37 -1.90
CA ASP A 154 -14.96 8.88 -0.55
C ASP A 154 -16.27 8.68 0.23
N GLU A 155 -16.40 7.52 0.88
CA GLU A 155 -17.51 7.23 1.78
C GLU A 155 -17.36 7.96 3.13
N TRP A 156 -16.12 8.33 3.50
CA TRP A 156 -15.87 9.06 4.72
C TRP A 156 -16.36 10.50 4.62
N MET A 157 -17.16 10.94 5.60
CA MET A 157 -17.79 12.26 5.61
C MET A 157 -16.80 13.42 5.82
N GLY A 158 -15.56 13.14 6.21
CA GLY A 158 -14.57 14.18 6.50
C GLY A 158 -14.84 14.84 7.86
N ARG A 159 -14.15 15.95 8.11
CA ARG A 159 -14.29 16.76 9.33
C ARG A 159 -14.50 18.22 8.97
N ASP A 160 -15.54 18.83 9.52
CA ASP A 160 -15.86 20.24 9.29
C ASP A 160 -14.72 21.20 9.68
N GLY A 161 -13.91 20.82 10.68
CA GLY A 161 -12.73 21.58 11.10
C GLY A 161 -11.50 21.44 10.19
N GLU A 162 -11.53 20.54 9.22
CA GLU A 162 -10.43 20.28 8.27
C GLU A 162 -10.99 20.30 6.82
N PRO A 163 -11.19 21.49 6.22
CA PRO A 163 -11.91 21.63 4.95
C PRO A 163 -11.37 20.79 3.78
N VAL A 164 -10.08 20.45 3.80
CA VAL A 164 -9.45 19.59 2.79
C VAL A 164 -10.11 18.20 2.75
N THR A 165 -10.54 17.68 3.89
CA THR A 165 -11.19 16.36 4.02
C THR A 165 -12.63 16.33 3.49
N LEU A 166 -13.22 17.50 3.23
CA LEU A 166 -14.56 17.61 2.66
C LEU A 166 -14.55 17.36 1.14
N ASN A 167 -13.39 17.47 0.48
CA ASN A 167 -13.25 17.09 -0.92
C ASN A 167 -13.07 15.58 -1.07
N LYS A 168 -14.13 14.92 -1.53
CA LYS A 168 -14.25 13.45 -1.58
C LYS A 168 -13.44 12.73 -2.65
N TYR A 169 -12.66 13.46 -3.44
CA TYR A 169 -11.88 12.88 -4.55
C TYR A 169 -10.39 13.22 -4.45
N LEU A 170 -9.94 13.90 -3.40
CA LEU A 170 -8.53 14.22 -3.26
C LEU A 170 -7.72 12.96 -2.99
N TYR A 171 -6.69 12.74 -3.80
CA TYR A 171 -5.60 11.87 -3.44
C TYR A 171 -4.67 12.62 -2.48
N THR A 172 -4.33 11.99 -1.36
CA THR A 172 -3.30 12.43 -0.40
C THR A 172 -3.36 13.90 0.03
N HIS A 173 -4.59 14.45 0.15
CA HIS A 173 -4.80 15.88 0.43
C HIS A 173 -4.11 16.84 -0.55
N ALA A 174 -3.92 16.41 -1.81
CA ALA A 174 -3.14 17.09 -2.84
C ALA A 174 -1.65 17.26 -2.51
N ASP A 175 -1.10 16.42 -1.63
CA ASP A 175 0.34 16.34 -1.32
C ASP A 175 0.90 14.94 -1.60
N PRO A 176 0.92 14.49 -2.88
CA PRO A 176 1.34 13.15 -3.28
C PRO A 176 2.85 12.92 -3.17
N VAL A 177 3.64 13.98 -2.98
CA VAL A 177 5.09 13.88 -2.75
C VAL A 177 5.38 13.45 -1.32
N ASN A 178 4.48 13.74 -0.38
CA ASN A 178 4.64 13.41 1.03
C ASN A 178 3.58 12.43 1.54
N GLY A 179 2.75 11.84 0.69
CA GLY A 179 1.67 10.96 1.12
C GLY A 179 1.37 9.85 0.14
N ILE A 180 0.84 8.76 0.68
CA ILE A 180 0.36 7.58 -0.03
C ILE A 180 -1.01 7.18 0.51
N ASP A 181 -1.86 6.48 -0.25
CA ASP A 181 -3.11 5.89 0.27
C ASP A 181 -3.20 4.40 -0.13
N PRO A 182 -2.60 3.49 0.65
CA PRO A 182 -2.51 2.08 0.25
C PRO A 182 -3.85 1.35 0.26
N SER A 183 -4.81 1.86 1.03
CA SER A 183 -6.14 1.25 1.17
C SER A 183 -7.18 1.84 0.23
N GLY A 184 -6.87 3.00 -0.35
CA GLY A 184 -7.83 3.85 -1.04
C GLY A 184 -8.88 4.47 -0.11
N TYR A 185 -8.73 4.43 1.22
CA TYR A 185 -9.65 5.07 2.17
C TYR A 185 -9.02 6.21 2.97
N MET A 186 -7.70 6.22 3.10
CA MET A 186 -7.02 7.12 4.02
C MET A 186 -5.59 7.38 3.59
N SER A 187 -5.28 8.65 3.36
CA SER A 187 -3.91 9.10 3.14
C SER A 187 -3.05 8.83 4.38
N LEU A 188 -2.03 8.02 4.21
CA LEU A 188 -0.86 7.95 5.09
C LEU A 188 0.14 8.99 4.60
N VAL A 189 0.34 10.05 5.38
CA VAL A 189 1.41 11.02 5.10
C VAL A 189 2.74 10.34 5.41
N SER A 190 3.54 10.09 4.37
CA SER A 190 4.94 9.69 4.43
C SER A 190 5.68 10.64 5.34
N LEU A 191 6.21 10.06 6.40
CA LEU A 191 6.23 10.70 7.68
C LEU A 191 7.52 11.53 7.87
N ASN A 192 7.69 12.60 7.10
CA ASN A 192 8.82 13.52 7.29
C ASN A 192 8.62 14.56 8.41
N THR A 193 7.45 14.60 9.07
CA THR A 193 7.21 15.50 10.23
C THR A 193 6.21 14.98 11.28
N ALA A 194 6.14 13.67 11.58
CA ALA A 194 5.27 13.21 12.68
C ALA A 194 5.67 11.91 13.41
N GLN A 195 6.94 11.47 13.34
CA GLN A 195 7.38 10.20 13.99
C GLN A 195 7.69 10.38 15.47
N ALA A 196 7.18 11.45 16.08
CA ALA A 196 7.14 11.62 17.52
C ALA A 196 5.73 11.43 18.12
N GLY A 197 4.68 11.30 17.29
CA GLY A 197 3.29 11.30 17.77
C GLY A 197 2.64 9.92 17.88
N GLN A 198 2.74 9.08 16.84
CA GLN A 198 1.96 7.83 16.79
C GLN A 198 2.62 6.66 17.53
N GLY A 199 3.96 6.61 17.61
CA GLY A 199 4.66 5.68 18.49
C GLY A 199 4.41 5.97 19.98
N VAL A 200 4.09 7.23 20.33
CA VAL A 200 3.78 7.64 21.70
C VAL A 200 2.36 7.22 22.10
N LEU A 201 1.37 7.34 21.22
CA LEU A 201 -0.03 7.00 21.55
C LEU A 201 -0.27 5.49 21.69
N ILE A 202 0.36 4.66 20.84
CA ILE A 202 0.23 3.20 20.93
C ILE A 202 0.97 2.65 22.18
N ASN A 203 2.15 3.20 22.51
CA ASN A 203 2.88 2.82 23.72
C ASN A 203 2.19 3.27 25.02
N ILE A 204 1.62 4.48 25.07
CA ILE A 204 0.86 4.96 26.24
C ILE A 204 -0.40 4.10 26.46
N ALA A 205 -1.09 3.73 25.39
CA ALA A 205 -2.30 2.90 25.47
C ALA A 205 -1.97 1.49 26.01
N HIS A 206 -0.96 0.82 25.48
CA HIS A 206 -0.52 -0.48 26.00
C HIS A 206 -0.02 -0.38 27.45
N GLN A 207 0.78 0.64 27.80
CA GLN A 207 1.29 0.82 29.17
C GLN A 207 0.18 1.08 30.20
N HIS A 208 -0.88 1.80 29.85
CA HIS A 208 -2.03 2.01 30.75
C HIS A 208 -2.83 0.72 31.01
N VAL A 209 -2.94 -0.16 30.02
CA VAL A 209 -3.61 -1.47 30.16
C VAL A 209 -2.78 -2.40 31.06
N PHE A 210 -1.46 -2.49 30.83
CA PHE A 210 -0.56 -3.29 31.68
C PHE A 210 -0.56 -2.81 33.14
N ARG A 211 -0.54 -1.49 33.39
CA ARG A 211 -0.59 -0.92 34.75
C ARG A 211 -1.87 -1.31 35.50
N LYS A 212 -3.03 -1.30 34.84
CA LYS A 212 -4.31 -1.74 35.44
C LYS A 212 -4.32 -3.24 35.71
N ALA A 213 -3.73 -4.05 34.83
CA ALA A 213 -3.65 -5.49 34.99
C ALA A 213 -2.79 -5.90 36.21
N PHE A 214 -1.57 -5.38 36.34
CA PHE A 214 -0.67 -5.75 37.45
C PHE A 214 -1.18 -5.29 38.83
N LYS A 215 -1.82 -4.11 38.90
CA LYS A 215 -2.45 -3.63 40.14
C LYS A 215 -3.65 -4.48 40.56
N LYS A 216 -4.42 -5.01 39.60
CA LYS A 216 -5.57 -5.89 39.87
C LYS A 216 -5.14 -7.30 40.33
N MET A 217 -3.96 -7.75 39.92
CA MET A 217 -3.38 -9.04 40.30
C MET A 217 -2.56 -9.01 41.62
N GLY A 218 -2.39 -7.85 42.25
CA GLY A 218 -1.60 -7.71 43.49
C GLY A 218 -0.09 -7.95 43.30
N CYS A 219 0.41 -7.87 42.08
CA CYS A 219 1.83 -8.11 41.77
C CYS A 219 2.63 -6.81 41.96
N GLU A 220 3.19 -6.60 43.15
CA GLU A 220 3.98 -5.39 43.47
C GLU A 220 5.25 -5.27 42.63
N VAL A 221 5.88 -6.40 42.29
CA VAL A 221 7.09 -6.46 41.44
C VAL A 221 6.79 -6.07 40.00
N GLY A 222 5.68 -6.56 39.43
CA GLY A 222 5.25 -6.19 38.07
C GLY A 222 4.82 -4.73 37.95
N PHE A 223 4.27 -4.16 39.02
CA PHE A 223 3.92 -2.74 39.08
C PHE A 223 5.16 -1.84 39.16
N ALA A 224 6.17 -2.20 39.96
CA ALA A 224 7.42 -1.44 40.09
C ALA A 224 8.24 -1.43 38.79
N LEU A 225 8.34 -2.56 38.08
CA LEU A 225 9.04 -2.68 36.80
C LEU A 225 8.36 -1.84 35.70
N ALA A 226 7.03 -1.77 35.70
CA ALA A 226 6.29 -0.89 34.78
C ALA A 226 6.56 0.60 35.06
N GLU A 227 6.69 1.02 36.33
CA GLU A 227 7.03 2.41 36.66
C GLU A 227 8.48 2.78 36.32
N GLU A 228 9.41 1.84 36.40
CA GLU A 228 10.82 2.08 36.05
C GLU A 228 11.04 2.15 34.53
N THR A 229 10.28 1.37 33.76
CA THR A 229 10.28 1.40 32.29
C THR A 229 9.72 2.72 31.76
N ILE A 230 8.73 3.32 32.44
CA ILE A 230 8.20 4.66 32.11
C ILE A 230 9.25 5.75 32.41
N ARG A 231 9.98 5.64 33.52
CA ARG A 231 11.00 6.62 33.91
C ARG A 231 12.22 6.61 33.00
N HIS A 232 12.66 5.44 32.50
CA HIS A 232 13.87 5.31 31.69
C HIS A 232 13.63 5.21 30.18
N GLY A 233 12.47 4.74 29.73
CA GLY A 233 12.15 4.61 28.30
C GLY A 233 12.01 5.95 27.56
N ILE A 234 11.77 7.05 28.28
CA ILE A 234 11.73 8.41 27.72
C ILE A 234 13.13 8.99 27.47
N TYR A 235 14.15 8.57 28.23
CA TYR A 235 15.50 9.15 28.13
C TYR A 235 16.35 8.59 26.99
N VAL A 236 16.11 7.34 26.58
CA VAL A 236 16.89 6.70 25.49
C VAL A 236 16.63 7.35 24.12
N LEU A 237 15.48 7.99 23.93
CA LEU A 237 15.12 8.65 22.66
C LEU A 237 15.64 10.10 22.54
N TYR A 238 16.13 10.71 23.62
CA TYR A 238 16.68 12.07 23.55
C TYR A 238 18.19 12.12 23.26
N ASP A 239 18.95 11.07 23.62
CA ASP A 239 20.42 11.09 23.50
C ASP A 239 20.93 10.70 22.10
N SER A 240 20.18 9.89 21.34
CA SER A 240 20.56 9.56 19.95
C SER A 240 20.40 10.72 18.96
N VAL A 241 19.73 11.80 19.37
CA VAL A 241 19.49 13.00 18.53
C VAL A 241 20.48 14.14 18.84
N SER A 242 21.24 14.08 19.93
CA SER A 242 22.21 15.13 20.30
C SER A 242 23.67 14.89 19.87
N GLY A 243 23.99 13.78 19.20
CA GLY A 243 25.25 13.63 18.46
C GLY A 243 26.52 13.99 19.27
N ARG A 244 26.69 13.41 20.45
CA ARG A 244 28.00 13.35 21.12
C ARG A 244 28.22 11.91 21.59
N TYR A 245 29.34 11.34 21.15
CA TYR A 245 29.84 10.02 21.56
C TYR A 245 30.00 9.93 23.08
#